data_AF-A0A3D3CWS8-F1
#
_entry.id   AF-A0A3D3CWS8-F1
#
_cell.length_a   1.000
_cell.length_b   1.000
_cell.length_c   1.000
_cell.angle_alpha   90.00
_cell.angle_beta   90.00
_cell.angle_gamma   90.00
#
_symmetry.space_group_name_H-M   'P 1'
#
loop_
_entity.id
_entity.type
_entity.pdbx_description
1 polymer ?
#
loop_
_entity_poly.entity_id
_entity_poly.type
_entity_poly.pdbx_seq_one_letter_code
_entity_poly.pdbx_strand_id
1 'polypeptide(L)'
;MKMTPLKISEIIISAGLILAAGTAIYMWFKPHRNIQNEKVFAIVNASDLTKEFTTNAVRANSKYLNSDGNSKVLVVTSRVSHISTNQTGENVLF
;
A
#
# COMPACT_ATOMS: atom_id res chain seq x y z
N MET A 1 44.35 12.69 -9.44
CA MET A 1 44.07 11.94 -10.69
C MET A 1 42.78 12.48 -11.29
N LYS A 2 42.81 13.21 -12.42
CA LYS A 2 41.61 13.72 -13.10
C LYS A 2 40.95 12.55 -13.86
N MET A 3 39.71 12.21 -13.56
CA MET A 3 38.96 11.19 -14.30
C MET A 3 38.47 11.78 -15.62
N THR A 4 38.57 11.01 -16.70
CA THR A 4 38.05 11.42 -18.01
C THR A 4 36.53 11.34 -18.03
N PRO A 5 35.83 12.18 -18.83
CA PRO A 5 34.37 12.19 -18.87
C PRO A 5 33.75 10.82 -19.20
N LEU A 6 34.44 10.00 -20.00
CA LEU A 6 34.04 8.62 -20.32
C LEU A 6 34.02 7.70 -19.09
N LYS A 7 35.05 7.79 -18.23
CA LYS A 7 35.11 7.00 -16.98
C LYS A 7 34.05 7.45 -15.98
N ILE A 8 33.69 8.73 -16.00
CA ILE A 8 32.63 9.28 -15.15
C ILE A 8 31.27 8.75 -15.62
N SER A 9 31.00 8.70 -16.93
CA SER A 9 29.73 8.15 -17.45
C SER A 9 29.55 6.67 -17.11
N GLU A 10 30.61 5.86 -17.21
CA GLU A 10 30.54 4.44 -16.84
C GLU A 10 30.18 4.27 -15.35
N ILE A 11 30.82 5.03 -14.47
CA ILE A 11 30.53 4.99 -13.03
C ILE A 11 29.08 5.40 -12.75
N ILE A 12 28.57 6.42 -13.41
CA ILE A 12 27.17 6.87 -13.23
C ILE A 12 26.20 5.79 -13.69
N ILE A 13 26.44 5.17 -14.85
CA ILE A 13 25.59 4.10 -15.38
C ILE A 13 25.61 2.89 -14.45
N SER A 14 26.79 2.46 -14.01
CA SER A 14 26.92 1.34 -13.07
C SER A 14 26.27 1.64 -11.73
N ALA A 15 26.43 2.84 -11.18
CA ALA A 15 25.76 3.25 -9.95
C ALA A 15 24.23 3.26 -10.11
N GLY A 16 23.71 3.76 -11.24
CA GLY A 16 22.29 3.74 -11.56
C GLY A 16 21.73 2.32 -11.63
N LEU A 17 22.45 1.40 -12.29
CA LEU A 17 22.09 -0.02 -12.37
C LEU A 17 22.04 -0.69 -11.00
N ILE A 18 23.01 -0.42 -10.13
CA ILE A 18 23.05 -0.97 -8.77
C ILE A 18 21.84 -0.48 -7.95
N LEU A 19 21.52 0.81 -8.02
CA LEU A 19 20.37 1.38 -7.31
C LEU A 19 19.03 0.81 -7.83
N ALA A 20 18.90 0.69 -9.15
CA ALA A 20 17.71 0.12 -9.77
C ALA A 20 17.52 -1.36 -9.40
N ALA A 21 18.59 -2.16 -9.51
CA ALA A 21 18.56 -3.58 -9.13
C ALA A 21 18.25 -3.76 -7.64
N GLY A 22 18.91 -2.97 -6.78
CA GLY A 22 18.68 -3.00 -5.33
C GLY A 22 17.23 -2.67 -4.96
N THR A 23 16.63 -1.66 -5.60
CA THR A 23 15.23 -1.29 -5.38
C THR A 23 14.28 -2.38 -5.86
N ALA A 24 14.52 -2.94 -7.06
CA ALA A 24 13.70 -4.01 -7.62
C ALA A 24 13.73 -5.27 -6.72
N ILE A 25 14.91 -5.67 -6.27
CA ILE A 25 15.10 -6.80 -5.34
C ILE A 25 14.39 -6.51 -4.01
N TYR A 26 14.57 -5.31 -3.45
CA TYR A 26 13.91 -4.91 -2.21
C TYR A 26 12.38 -4.99 -2.33
N MET A 27 11.80 -4.47 -3.42
CA MET A 27 10.36 -4.54 -3.66
C MET A 27 9.88 -5.98 -3.88
N TRP A 28 10.66 -6.80 -4.60
CA TRP A 28 10.32 -8.20 -4.89
C TRP A 28 10.27 -9.08 -3.64
N PHE A 29 11.19 -8.86 -2.69
CA PHE A 29 11.27 -9.63 -1.45
C PHE A 29 10.57 -8.97 -0.26
N LYS A 30 9.92 -7.83 -0.45
CA LYS A 30 9.18 -7.18 0.64
C LYS A 30 8.03 -8.10 1.08
N PRO A 31 7.99 -8.52 2.36
CA PRO A 31 6.94 -9.41 2.83
C PRO A 31 5.57 -8.75 2.71
N HIS A 32 4.57 -9.53 2.30
CA HIS A 32 3.18 -9.09 2.31
C HIS A 32 2.74 -8.86 3.76
N ARG A 33 2.03 -7.76 3.99
CA ARG A 33 1.47 -7.45 5.31
C ARG A 33 0.45 -8.49 5.70
N ASN A 34 0.61 -9.12 6.86
CA ASN A 34 -0.36 -10.06 7.40
C ASN A 34 -1.29 -9.37 8.38
N ILE A 35 -2.48 -8.99 7.91
CA ILE A 35 -3.50 -8.33 8.71
C ILE A 35 -4.03 -9.20 9.88
N GLN A 36 -3.89 -10.52 9.81
CA GLN A 36 -4.39 -11.44 10.85
C GLN A 36 -3.56 -11.37 12.14
N ASN A 37 -2.30 -10.96 12.03
CA ASN A 37 -1.38 -10.85 13.16
C ASN A 37 -1.24 -9.40 13.65
N GLU A 38 -1.99 -8.47 13.08
CA GLU A 38 -1.93 -7.06 13.43
C GLU A 38 -3.06 -6.66 14.39
N LYS A 39 -2.76 -5.67 15.24
CA LYS A 39 -3.72 -5.14 16.19
C LYS A 39 -4.84 -4.40 15.44
N VAL A 40 -6.08 -4.83 15.67
CA VAL A 40 -7.28 -4.11 15.20
C VAL A 40 -7.31 -2.72 15.82
N PHE A 41 -7.44 -1.70 14.98
CA PHE A 41 -7.58 -0.31 15.40
C PHE A 41 -9.00 0.00 15.85
N ALA A 42 -9.99 -0.37 15.03
CA ALA A 42 -11.40 -0.09 15.30
C ALA A 42 -12.32 -1.07 14.57
N ILE A 43 -13.54 -1.22 15.13
CA ILE A 43 -14.68 -1.83 14.45
C ILE A 43 -15.56 -0.68 13.95
N VAL A 44 -15.87 -0.64 12.65
CA VAL A 44 -16.61 0.46 12.02
C VAL A 44 -17.73 -0.07 11.12
N ASN A 45 -18.85 0.64 11.06
CA ASN A 45 -19.89 0.34 10.08
C ASN A 45 -19.46 0.86 8.70
N ALA A 46 -19.72 0.11 7.64
CA ALA A 46 -19.39 0.54 6.27
C ALA A 46 -20.04 1.88 5.90
N SER A 47 -21.29 2.11 6.31
CA SER A 47 -22.01 3.35 5.98
C SER A 47 -21.39 4.58 6.66
N ASP A 48 -20.95 4.45 7.92
CA ASP A 48 -20.24 5.50 8.63
C ASP A 48 -18.87 5.77 8.01
N LEU A 49 -18.14 4.71 7.65
CA LEU A 49 -16.85 4.84 6.99
C LEU A 49 -16.99 5.62 5.67
N THR A 50 -17.93 5.23 4.81
CA THR A 50 -18.22 5.94 3.55
C THR A 50 -18.63 7.39 3.82
N LYS A 51 -19.48 7.64 4.81
CA LYS A 51 -19.92 8.99 5.17
C LYS A 51 -18.74 9.86 5.61
N GLU A 52 -17.81 9.34 6.43
CA GLU A 52 -16.62 10.07 6.86
C GLU A 52 -15.75 10.50 5.66
N PHE A 53 -15.52 9.60 4.71
CA PHE A 53 -14.73 9.89 3.51
C PHE A 53 -15.41 10.86 2.56
N THR A 54 -16.72 10.72 2.35
CA THR A 54 -17.51 11.65 1.51
C THR A 54 -17.61 13.03 2.15
N THR A 55 -17.66 13.11 3.47
CA THR A 55 -17.74 14.39 4.20
C THR A 55 -16.39 15.12 4.20
N ASN A 56 -15.31 14.42 4.53
CA ASN A 56 -13.97 14.99 4.58
C ASN A 56 -12.90 13.89 4.50
N ALA A 57 -12.41 13.63 3.28
CA ALA A 57 -11.38 12.63 3.02
C ALA A 57 -10.07 12.91 3.76
N VAL A 58 -9.66 14.17 3.93
CA VAL A 58 -8.41 14.53 4.63
C VAL A 58 -8.49 14.14 6.11
N ARG A 59 -9.62 14.45 6.75
CA ARG A 59 -9.86 14.08 8.16
C ARG A 59 -9.97 12.56 8.31
N ALA A 60 -10.68 11.88 7.40
CA ALA A 60 -10.80 10.43 7.40
C ALA A 60 -9.43 9.76 7.23
N ASN A 61 -8.59 10.25 6.31
CA ASN A 61 -7.23 9.77 6.11
C ASN A 61 -6.37 9.98 7.36
N SER A 62 -6.44 11.14 8.01
CA SER A 62 -5.73 11.38 9.27
C SER A 62 -6.14 10.38 10.38
N LYS A 63 -7.41 9.97 10.39
CA LYS A 63 -7.92 8.98 11.35
C LYS A 63 -7.51 7.56 11.01
N TYR A 64 -7.59 7.16 9.74
CA TYR A 64 -7.51 5.76 9.31
C TYR A 64 -6.21 5.35 8.61
N LEU A 65 -5.34 6.28 8.22
CA LEU A 65 -4.01 5.96 7.69
C LEU A 65 -2.95 5.94 8.81
N ASN A 66 -1.97 5.08 8.64
CA ASN A 66 -0.72 5.07 9.39
C ASN A 66 0.32 5.99 8.72
N SER A 67 1.39 6.29 9.46
CA SER A 67 2.48 7.15 8.99
C SER A 67 3.26 6.58 7.80
N ASP A 68 3.16 5.27 7.58
CA ASP A 68 3.77 4.55 6.44
C ASP A 68 2.88 4.58 5.18
N GLY A 69 1.73 5.26 5.24
CA GLY A 69 0.77 5.38 4.14
C GLY A 69 -0.21 4.21 4.03
N ASN A 70 -0.10 3.18 4.88
CA ASN A 70 -1.04 2.06 4.89
C ASN A 70 -2.28 2.38 5.73
N SER A 71 -3.43 1.82 5.37
CA SER A 71 -4.60 1.86 6.24
C SER A 71 -4.35 1.07 7.53
N LYS A 72 -4.79 1.63 8.66
CA LYS A 72 -4.94 0.92 9.94
C LYS A 72 -5.84 -0.30 9.74
N VAL A 73 -5.65 -1.34 10.55
CA VAL A 73 -6.49 -2.55 10.48
C VAL A 73 -7.88 -2.21 11.03
N LEU A 74 -8.89 -2.32 10.17
CA LEU A 74 -10.30 -2.09 10.52
C LEU A 74 -11.07 -3.40 10.42
N VAL A 75 -11.99 -3.61 11.36
CA VAL A 75 -13.04 -4.60 11.20
C VAL A 75 -14.28 -3.84 10.71
N VAL A 76 -14.72 -4.14 9.49
CA VAL A 76 -15.85 -3.46 8.88
C VAL A 76 -17.10 -4.33 9.03
N THR A 77 -18.17 -3.75 9.57
CA THR A 77 -19.47 -4.40 9.69
C THR A 77 -20.47 -3.80 8.70
N SER A 78 -21.20 -4.67 8.01
CA SER A 78 -22.26 -4.30 7.08
C SER A 78 -23.19 -5.49 6.85
N ARG A 79 -24.35 -5.22 6.23
CA ARG A 79 -25.19 -6.26 5.66
C ARG A 79 -24.71 -6.57 4.25
N VAL A 80 -24.39 -7.84 3.98
CA VAL A 80 -24.09 -8.30 2.61
C VAL A 80 -25.38 -8.28 1.80
N SER A 81 -25.37 -7.51 0.72
CA SER A 81 -26.47 -7.39 -0.25
C SER A 81 -26.39 -8.48 -1.32
N HIS A 82 -25.21 -8.75 -1.85
CA HIS A 82 -24.97 -9.75 -2.88
C HIS A 82 -23.50 -10.20 -2.89
N ILE A 83 -23.25 -11.41 -3.38
CA ILE A 83 -21.90 -11.98 -3.57
C ILE A 83 -21.67 -12.19 -5.06
N SER A 84 -20.68 -11.51 -5.64
CA SER A 84 -20.29 -11.70 -7.04
C SER A 84 -18.90 -12.33 -7.13
N THR A 85 -18.48 -12.67 -8.35
CA THR A 85 -17.14 -13.18 -8.64
C THR A 85 -16.36 -12.13 -9.44
N ASN A 86 -15.12 -11.85 -9.05
CA ASN A 86 -14.25 -10.92 -9.79
C ASN A 86 -13.55 -11.59 -10.99
N GLN A 87 -12.74 -10.84 -11.75
CA GLN A 87 -12.02 -11.37 -12.92
C GLN A 87 -11.00 -12.49 -12.58
N THR A 88 -10.63 -12.66 -11.31
CA THR A 88 -9.70 -13.70 -10.83
C THR A 88 -10.44 -14.92 -10.25
N GLY A 89 -11.78 -14.95 -10.28
CA GLY A 89 -12.57 -16.07 -9.76
C GLY A 89 -12.84 -16.02 -8.26
N GLU A 90 -12.53 -14.90 -7.60
CA GLU A 90 -12.71 -14.74 -6.15
C GLU A 90 -14.06 -14.10 -5.81
N ASN A 91 -14.62 -14.48 -4.66
CA ASN A 91 -15.86 -13.92 -4.16
C ASN A 91 -15.66 -12.48 -3.66
N VAL A 92 -16.51 -11.58 -4.11
CA VAL A 92 -16.57 -10.18 -3.69
C VAL A 92 -17.93 -9.92 -3.04
N LEU A 93 -17.90 -9.42 -1.81
CA LEU A 93 -19.07 -9.06 -1.02
C LEU A 93 -19.43 -7.60 -1.27
N PHE A 94 -20.69 -7.33 -1.59
CA PHE A 94 -21.26 -5.99 -1.76
C PHE A 94 -22.24 -5.68 -0.64
#